data_AF-A0A3A8J5J7-F1
#
_entry.id   AF-A0A3A8J5J7-F1
#
_cell.length_a   1.000
_cell.length_b   1.000
_cell.length_c   1.000
_cell.angle_alpha   90.00
_cell.angle_beta   90.00
_cell.angle_gamma   90.00
#
_symmetry.space_group_name_H-M   'P 1'
#
loop_
_entity.id
_entity.type
_entity.pdbx_description
1 polymer ?
#
loop_
_entity_poly.entity_id
_entity_poly.type
_entity_poly.pdbx_seq_one_letter_code
_entity_poly.pdbx_strand_id
1 'polypeptide(L)'
;MANTLMFRCLSLLGVVGALGGCSGEPSGEAPETLGQQESPAIVSSIVEGDYVIRSAMTNKCIDVASSGTADGTKVQQWDCNGTNAQKFHISPTSGGYFKIINVNSGKGLDVQGVSTAPNAVIHQWSYVGGNNQQFRFVNRGGTSFSMHLRHTDMAVDLSWGSADNGTLLLQYPYGYTANQHWTFDLVSGGGGGGGGTGFGGILTRDTFNAMFPSRNGFYTYDALISAAGSFPGLATTGDADTRKREVAAFLANVNHETGGLVYIEEINKGDYCDTSWGPPGCSCAGGKRYYGRGPMQLSWNGNYCAAGNALGLPLQANPDLIAQDANVAWRTGFWFWTTQTGAGSMTAHNAIVNGAGFGQTIRTINGSLECDGRNPGQVQSRIDAYVRFCGMLGVSPGNNLGC
;
A
#
# COMPACT_ATOMS: atom_id res chain seq x y z
N MET A 1 3.06 -24.92 -25.08
CA MET A 1 3.39 -23.76 -25.95
C MET A 1 3.01 -22.51 -25.17
N ALA A 2 4.00 -21.79 -24.63
CA ALA A 2 3.76 -20.59 -23.82
C ALA A 2 3.41 -19.43 -24.77
N ASN A 3 2.15 -18.99 -24.73
CA ASN A 3 1.70 -17.82 -25.50
C ASN A 3 2.30 -16.58 -24.82
N THR A 4 3.42 -16.08 -25.36
CA THR A 4 4.07 -14.87 -24.85
C THR A 4 3.26 -13.68 -25.37
N LEU A 5 2.33 -13.16 -24.56
CA LEU A 5 1.71 -11.88 -24.87
C LEU A 5 2.80 -10.81 -24.84
N MET A 6 3.11 -10.19 -25.98
CA MET A 6 3.93 -8.98 -26.04
C MET A 6 3.19 -7.88 -25.27
N PHE A 7 3.83 -7.27 -24.27
CA PHE A 7 3.28 -6.14 -23.53
C PHE A 7 3.84 -4.81 -24.04
N ARG A 8 2.98 -3.79 -24.20
CA ARG A 8 3.42 -2.43 -24.60
C ARG A 8 4.10 -1.72 -23.43
N CYS A 9 5.16 -0.96 -23.76
CA CYS A 9 5.89 -0.12 -22.81
C CYS A 9 4.97 0.86 -22.06
N LEU A 10 5.35 1.13 -20.82
CA LEU A 10 4.76 2.13 -19.94
C LEU A 10 5.00 3.53 -20.53
N SER A 11 4.09 4.48 -20.31
CA SER A 11 4.34 5.86 -20.72
C SER A 11 5.23 6.53 -19.69
N LEU A 12 6.40 7.02 -20.09
CA LEU A 12 7.18 7.91 -19.25
C LEU A 12 6.52 9.30 -19.23
N LEU A 13 6.61 9.96 -18.07
CA LEU A 13 6.44 11.41 -18.02
C LEU A 13 7.41 12.08 -19.00
N GLY A 14 6.87 12.61 -20.10
CA GLY A 14 7.61 13.46 -21.02
C GLY A 14 8.01 14.77 -20.34
N VAL A 15 9.23 14.84 -19.80
CA VAL A 15 9.83 16.12 -19.40
C VAL A 15 10.44 16.75 -20.64
N VAL A 16 9.68 17.59 -21.33
CA VAL A 16 10.20 18.63 -22.24
C VAL A 16 9.39 19.90 -22.01
N GLY A 17 10.08 21.00 -21.72
CA GLY A 17 9.48 22.30 -21.40
C GLY A 17 9.06 23.15 -22.60
N ALA A 18 8.31 24.20 -22.25
CA ALA A 18 8.06 25.47 -22.94
C ALA A 18 6.78 25.65 -23.84
N LEU A 19 5.87 26.47 -23.28
CA LEU A 19 5.13 27.65 -23.82
C LEU A 19 3.91 27.53 -24.76
N GLY A 20 2.84 28.26 -24.36
CA GLY A 20 1.64 28.71 -25.14
C GLY A 20 0.33 28.07 -24.67
N GLY A 21 -0.59 28.70 -23.90
CA GLY A 21 -1.58 29.73 -24.29
C GLY A 21 -2.72 29.12 -25.14
N CYS A 22 -4.04 29.20 -24.90
CA CYS A 22 -4.96 29.98 -24.05
C CYS A 22 -6.36 29.30 -23.97
N SER A 23 -7.16 29.60 -22.92
CA SER A 23 -8.67 29.72 -22.79
C SER A 23 -9.63 28.67 -23.39
N GLY A 24 -10.75 28.24 -22.79
CA GLY A 24 -11.50 28.64 -21.58
C GLY A 24 -12.75 27.73 -21.35
N GLU A 25 -13.34 27.93 -20.16
CA GLU A 25 -14.44 27.30 -19.37
C GLU A 25 -15.84 27.01 -20.04
N PRO A 26 -16.93 26.66 -19.29
CA PRO A 26 -17.22 25.44 -18.51
C PRO A 26 -18.65 24.88 -18.81
N SER A 27 -19.08 23.78 -18.16
CA SER A 27 -20.41 23.63 -17.49
C SER A 27 -20.93 22.19 -17.42
N GLY A 28 -21.49 21.85 -16.25
CA GLY A 28 -22.63 20.92 -16.14
C GLY A 28 -22.42 19.63 -15.34
N GLU A 29 -22.21 19.72 -14.03
CA GLU A 29 -22.42 18.58 -13.13
C GLU A 29 -23.92 18.42 -12.81
N ALA A 30 -24.44 17.20 -12.98
CA ALA A 30 -25.75 16.77 -12.51
C ALA A 30 -25.57 15.82 -11.30
N PRO A 31 -26.50 15.82 -10.33
CA PRO A 31 -26.25 15.28 -8.99
C PRO A 31 -26.18 13.75 -8.97
N GLU A 32 -25.21 13.22 -8.23
CA GLU A 32 -25.04 11.80 -7.93
C GLU A 32 -26.24 11.26 -7.14
N THR A 33 -26.76 10.12 -7.58
CA THR A 33 -27.84 9.40 -6.90
C THR A 33 -27.22 8.47 -5.85
N LEU A 34 -27.62 8.68 -4.59
CA LEU A 34 -27.32 7.82 -3.45
C LEU A 34 -27.96 6.44 -3.63
N GLY A 35 -27.14 5.38 -3.52
CA GLY A 35 -27.60 4.05 -3.15
C GLY A 35 -26.98 2.93 -3.99
N GLN A 36 -26.00 2.22 -3.42
CA GLN A 36 -26.19 0.83 -3.04
C GLN A 36 -24.98 0.30 -2.24
N GLN A 37 -25.28 -0.04 -1.00
CA GLN A 37 -24.51 -0.94 -0.14
C GLN A 37 -24.53 -2.35 -0.74
N GLU A 38 -23.49 -3.14 -0.43
CA GLU A 38 -23.39 -4.63 -0.40
C GLU A 38 -22.21 -5.20 -1.20
N SER A 39 -21.03 -5.27 -0.56
CA SER A 39 -20.35 -6.56 -0.32
C SER A 39 -19.11 -6.34 0.56
N PRO A 40 -18.86 -7.22 1.56
CA PRO A 40 -17.71 -7.10 2.44
C PRO A 40 -16.43 -7.43 1.64
N ALA A 41 -15.66 -6.40 1.33
CA ALA A 41 -14.27 -6.58 0.92
C ALA A 41 -13.54 -7.29 2.06
N ILE A 42 -13.31 -8.60 1.90
CA ILE A 42 -12.40 -9.35 2.76
C ILE A 42 -11.00 -8.71 2.60
N VAL A 43 -10.43 -8.35 3.74
CA VAL A 43 -9.24 -7.52 3.96
C VAL A 43 -8.02 -7.97 3.14
N SER A 44 -7.22 -6.99 2.64
CA SER A 44 -5.85 -7.24 2.15
C SER A 44 -4.77 -6.30 2.74
N SER A 45 -5.02 -5.59 3.85
CA SER A 45 -4.06 -4.61 4.39
C SER A 45 -3.58 -4.84 5.83
N ILE A 46 -4.34 -5.55 6.68
CA ILE A 46 -3.94 -5.83 8.07
C ILE A 46 -3.48 -7.28 8.18
N VAL A 47 -2.17 -7.46 8.36
CA VAL A 47 -1.51 -8.74 8.61
C VAL A 47 -1.16 -8.86 10.09
N GLU A 48 -0.73 -10.03 10.52
CA GLU A 48 -0.20 -10.21 11.88
C GLU A 48 1.01 -9.30 12.14
N GLY A 49 1.03 -8.64 13.31
CA GLY A 49 2.10 -7.72 13.69
C GLY A 49 1.71 -6.74 14.78
N ASP A 50 2.67 -5.90 15.19
CA ASP A 50 2.44 -4.84 16.16
C ASP A 50 2.00 -3.56 15.45
N TYR A 51 0.95 -2.91 15.96
CA TYR A 51 0.37 -1.71 15.38
C TYR A 51 0.17 -0.62 16.42
N VAL A 52 0.26 0.62 15.96
CA VAL A 52 -0.38 1.77 16.60
C VAL A 52 -1.70 1.99 15.87
N ILE A 53 -2.81 1.97 16.61
CA ILE A 53 -4.15 2.17 16.05
C ILE A 53 -4.55 3.61 16.32
N ARG A 54 -4.89 4.38 15.28
CA ARG A 54 -5.29 5.79 15.42
C ARG A 54 -6.71 6.02 14.99
N SER A 55 -7.39 6.93 15.66
CA SER A 55 -8.65 7.45 15.15
C SER A 55 -8.42 8.19 13.83
N ALA A 56 -9.16 7.84 12.79
CA ALA A 56 -9.08 8.52 11.50
C ALA A 56 -9.58 9.97 11.56
N MET A 57 -10.37 10.33 12.59
CA MET A 57 -10.89 11.69 12.76
C MET A 57 -9.96 12.60 13.57
N THR A 58 -9.27 12.08 14.60
CA THR A 58 -8.44 12.90 15.52
C THR A 58 -6.94 12.70 15.34
N ASN A 59 -6.51 11.66 14.63
CA ASN A 59 -5.11 11.19 14.55
C ASN A 59 -4.48 10.80 15.91
N LYS A 60 -5.28 10.74 16.98
CA LYS A 60 -4.87 10.26 18.32
C LYS A 60 -4.93 8.75 18.40
N CYS A 61 -4.16 8.20 19.33
CA CYS A 61 -3.92 6.76 19.45
C CYS A 61 -4.94 6.11 20.39
N ILE A 62 -5.33 4.87 20.09
CA ILE A 62 -5.90 3.97 21.10
C ILE A 62 -4.85 3.74 22.19
N ASP A 63 -5.26 3.86 23.44
CA ASP A 63 -4.38 3.92 24.61
C ASP A 63 -5.00 3.10 25.76
N VAL A 64 -4.20 2.26 26.41
CA VAL A 64 -4.57 1.63 27.68
C VAL A 64 -4.28 2.63 28.80
N ALA A 65 -5.34 3.05 29.49
CA ALA A 65 -5.29 4.18 30.41
C ALA A 65 -4.18 4.05 31.45
N SER A 66 -3.33 5.09 31.54
CA SER A 66 -2.19 5.16 32.46
C SER A 66 -1.21 3.99 32.35
N SER A 67 -1.11 3.33 31.19
CA SER A 67 -0.33 2.09 31.01
C SER A 67 -0.70 0.97 32.00
N GLY A 68 -1.93 0.98 32.53
CA GLY A 68 -2.37 0.00 33.50
C GLY A 68 -2.28 -1.42 32.95
N THR A 69 -1.96 -2.39 33.81
CA THR A 69 -1.83 -3.81 33.44
C THR A 69 -2.91 -4.69 34.08
N ALA A 70 -3.82 -4.11 34.85
CA ALA A 70 -4.90 -4.84 35.51
C ALA A 70 -6.05 -5.14 34.53
N ASP A 71 -6.74 -6.25 34.76
CA ASP A 71 -8.04 -6.55 34.15
C ASP A 71 -9.03 -5.43 34.49
N GLY A 72 -9.77 -4.96 33.50
CA GLY A 72 -10.71 -3.85 33.66
C GLY A 72 -10.14 -2.46 33.41
N THR A 73 -8.84 -2.33 33.13
CA THR A 73 -8.24 -1.04 32.76
C THR A 73 -8.88 -0.53 31.47
N LYS A 74 -9.37 0.71 31.50
CA LYS A 74 -10.11 1.30 30.38
C LYS A 74 -9.21 1.54 29.17
N VAL A 75 -9.81 1.41 27.99
CA VAL A 75 -9.18 1.77 26.73
C VAL A 75 -9.80 3.09 26.27
N GLN A 76 -8.95 4.04 25.96
CA GLN A 76 -9.28 5.43 25.67
C GLN A 76 -8.55 5.89 24.42
N GLN A 77 -8.85 7.09 23.93
CA GLN A 77 -7.91 7.80 23.06
C GLN A 77 -6.94 8.63 23.91
N TRP A 78 -5.72 8.79 23.42
CA TRP A 78 -4.75 9.71 23.96
C TRP A 78 -3.83 10.24 22.86
N ASP A 79 -3.18 11.37 23.10
CA ASP A 79 -2.09 11.83 22.25
C ASP A 79 -1.07 10.71 22.04
N CYS A 80 -0.67 10.51 20.78
CA CYS A 80 0.31 9.50 20.46
C CYS A 80 1.65 9.83 21.11
N ASN A 81 2.07 9.02 22.08
CA ASN A 81 3.24 9.24 22.94
C ASN A 81 4.31 8.13 22.81
N GLY A 82 4.06 7.13 21.95
CA GLY A 82 5.03 6.08 21.60
C GLY A 82 5.24 5.00 22.67
N THR A 83 4.52 5.09 23.79
CA THR A 83 4.58 4.08 24.87
C THR A 83 3.96 2.75 24.43
N ASN A 84 4.30 1.67 25.14
CA ASN A 84 3.71 0.35 24.86
C ASN A 84 2.21 0.27 25.25
N ALA A 85 1.66 1.28 25.95
CA ALA A 85 0.22 1.39 26.19
C ALA A 85 -0.57 1.69 24.90
N GLN A 86 0.10 2.14 23.85
CA GLN A 86 -0.49 2.51 22.55
C GLN A 86 -0.08 1.56 21.42
N LYS A 87 0.62 0.47 21.75
CA LYS A 87 1.05 -0.55 20.79
C LYS A 87 0.26 -1.83 21.03
N PHE A 88 -0.23 -2.43 19.96
CA PHE A 88 -1.07 -3.62 20.02
C PHE A 88 -0.60 -4.65 19.01
N HIS A 89 -0.33 -5.85 19.49
CA HIS A 89 -0.09 -7.02 18.67
C HIS A 89 -1.43 -7.55 18.13
N ILE A 90 -1.61 -7.50 16.82
CA ILE A 90 -2.78 -8.00 16.10
C ILE A 90 -2.42 -9.33 15.47
N SER A 91 -3.23 -10.36 15.70
CA SER A 91 -3.02 -11.69 15.11
C SER A 91 -4.36 -12.36 14.77
N PRO A 92 -4.41 -13.18 13.70
CA PRO A 92 -5.63 -13.84 13.28
C PRO A 92 -6.13 -14.86 14.31
N THR A 93 -7.43 -15.08 14.29
CA THR A 93 -8.14 -16.16 14.99
C THR A 93 -8.90 -17.00 13.94
N SER A 94 -10.09 -17.50 14.25
CA SER A 94 -10.93 -18.24 13.30
C SER A 94 -11.97 -17.35 12.60
N GLY A 95 -12.31 -17.68 11.35
CA GLY A 95 -13.45 -17.07 10.65
C GLY A 95 -13.26 -15.61 10.23
N GLY A 96 -12.02 -15.17 9.98
CA GLY A 96 -11.71 -13.80 9.55
C GLY A 96 -11.69 -12.76 10.68
N TYR A 97 -11.67 -13.23 11.94
CA TYR A 97 -11.53 -12.39 13.13
C TYR A 97 -10.10 -12.38 13.64
N PHE A 98 -9.77 -11.35 14.41
CA PHE A 98 -8.45 -11.09 14.98
C PHE A 98 -8.57 -10.84 16.48
N LYS A 99 -7.49 -11.13 17.20
CA LYS A 99 -7.27 -10.65 18.56
C LYS A 99 -6.37 -9.42 18.52
N ILE A 100 -6.60 -8.48 19.43
CA ILE A 100 -5.82 -7.24 19.58
C ILE A 100 -5.28 -7.22 21.00
N ILE A 101 -3.98 -7.51 21.16
CA ILE A 101 -3.31 -7.67 22.46
C ILE A 101 -2.43 -6.46 22.72
N ASN A 102 -2.61 -5.77 23.83
CA ASN A 102 -1.73 -4.65 24.18
C ASN A 102 -0.31 -5.17 24.49
N VAL A 103 0.71 -4.53 23.89
CA VAL A 103 2.12 -4.94 24.01
C VAL A 103 2.67 -4.73 25.42
N ASN A 104 2.17 -3.74 26.18
CA ASN A 104 2.60 -3.50 27.56
C ASN A 104 2.04 -4.55 28.54
N SER A 105 0.74 -4.83 28.47
CA SER A 105 0.07 -5.68 29.47
C SER A 105 -0.07 -7.16 29.08
N GLY A 106 0.05 -7.48 27.79
CA GLY A 106 -0.27 -8.82 27.27
C GLY A 106 -1.77 -9.16 27.30
N LYS A 107 -2.64 -8.18 27.55
CA LYS A 107 -4.11 -8.36 27.65
C LYS A 107 -4.81 -7.95 26.37
N GLY A 108 -5.94 -8.60 26.09
CA GLY A 108 -6.73 -8.32 24.90
C GLY A 108 -7.71 -7.18 25.10
N LEU A 109 -8.03 -6.45 24.02
CA LEU A 109 -9.22 -5.60 23.99
C LEU A 109 -10.47 -6.47 24.20
N ASP A 110 -11.37 -6.00 25.07
CA ASP A 110 -12.50 -6.76 25.58
C ASP A 110 -13.71 -5.83 25.80
N VAL A 111 -14.92 -6.31 25.52
CA VAL A 111 -16.15 -5.60 25.88
C VAL A 111 -16.52 -5.91 27.33
N GLN A 112 -16.58 -4.87 28.17
CA GLN A 112 -16.86 -4.99 29.59
C GLN A 112 -18.15 -5.77 29.87
N GLY A 113 -18.02 -6.80 30.70
CA GLY A 113 -19.15 -7.65 31.13
C GLY A 113 -19.73 -8.51 30.01
N VAL A 114 -19.04 -8.67 28.87
CA VAL A 114 -19.55 -9.39 27.68
C VAL A 114 -20.89 -8.80 27.23
N SER A 115 -21.11 -7.51 27.51
CA SER A 115 -22.39 -6.85 27.24
C SER A 115 -22.67 -6.84 25.73
N THR A 116 -23.93 -7.02 25.36
CA THR A 116 -24.41 -6.85 23.98
C THR A 116 -25.08 -5.50 23.76
N ALA A 117 -25.13 -4.64 24.79
CA ALA A 117 -25.76 -3.34 24.72
C ALA A 117 -24.83 -2.29 24.06
N PRO A 118 -25.39 -1.33 23.29
CA PRO A 118 -24.66 -0.14 22.89
C PRO A 118 -24.08 0.59 24.10
N ASN A 119 -22.99 1.33 23.88
CA ASN A 119 -22.26 2.08 24.90
C ASN A 119 -21.56 1.23 25.97
N ALA A 120 -21.47 -0.10 25.79
CA ALA A 120 -20.60 -0.90 26.65
C ALA A 120 -19.14 -0.52 26.40
N VAL A 121 -18.38 -0.36 27.48
CA VAL A 121 -17.02 0.14 27.44
C VAL A 121 -16.05 -0.93 26.93
N ILE A 122 -15.13 -0.53 26.08
CA ILE A 122 -13.95 -1.34 25.74
C ILE A 122 -12.91 -1.15 26.85
N HIS A 123 -12.49 -2.26 27.44
CA HIS A 123 -11.40 -2.31 28.43
C HIS A 123 -10.39 -3.37 28.01
N GLN A 124 -9.30 -3.54 28.75
CA GLN A 124 -8.46 -4.72 28.59
C GLN A 124 -8.86 -5.83 29.57
N TRP A 125 -8.73 -7.07 29.12
CA TRP A 125 -8.90 -8.24 29.97
C TRP A 125 -7.94 -9.37 29.54
N SER A 126 -7.66 -10.30 30.46
CA SER A 126 -6.95 -11.54 30.17
C SER A 126 -7.59 -12.23 28.95
N TYR A 127 -6.79 -12.50 27.91
CA TYR A 127 -7.32 -13.08 26.69
C TYR A 127 -7.68 -14.56 26.91
N VAL A 128 -8.97 -14.87 26.84
CA VAL A 128 -9.52 -16.23 27.03
C VAL A 128 -10.18 -16.75 25.75
N GLY A 129 -10.11 -15.99 24.65
CA GLY A 129 -10.67 -16.37 23.36
C GLY A 129 -12.18 -16.15 23.22
N GLY A 130 -12.80 -15.38 24.12
CA GLY A 130 -14.22 -15.04 24.04
C GLY A 130 -14.57 -14.23 22.78
N ASN A 131 -15.79 -14.35 22.27
CA ASN A 131 -16.25 -13.58 21.10
C ASN A 131 -16.33 -12.05 21.37
N ASN A 132 -16.29 -11.64 22.64
CA ASN A 132 -16.15 -10.24 23.06
C ASN A 132 -14.71 -9.71 23.03
N GLN A 133 -13.74 -10.56 22.67
CA GLN A 133 -12.31 -10.24 22.55
C GLN A 133 -11.80 -10.40 21.12
N GLN A 134 -12.71 -10.49 20.15
CA GLN A 134 -12.39 -10.78 18.76
C GLN A 134 -13.05 -9.76 17.83
N PHE A 135 -12.29 -9.31 16.84
CA PHE A 135 -12.65 -8.18 15.99
C PHE A 135 -12.45 -8.55 14.52
N ARG A 136 -13.37 -8.15 13.65
CA ARG A 136 -13.13 -8.14 12.21
C ARG A 136 -12.90 -6.71 11.74
N PHE A 137 -12.05 -6.53 10.75
CA PHE A 137 -11.76 -5.23 10.16
C PHE A 137 -12.49 -5.09 8.84
N VAL A 138 -13.12 -3.95 8.59
CA VAL A 138 -13.79 -3.66 7.32
C VAL A 138 -13.15 -2.41 6.72
N ASN A 139 -12.57 -2.54 5.53
CA ASN A 139 -11.98 -1.41 4.81
C ASN A 139 -13.08 -0.42 4.39
N ARG A 140 -12.90 0.86 4.69
CA ARG A 140 -13.82 1.96 4.41
C ARG A 140 -13.27 2.96 3.36
N GLY A 141 -12.18 2.60 2.70
CA GLY A 141 -11.47 3.39 1.68
C GLY A 141 -10.06 3.77 2.14
N GLY A 142 -9.08 3.66 1.22
CA GLY A 142 -7.67 3.98 1.52
C GLY A 142 -7.14 3.19 2.71
N THR A 143 -6.65 3.91 3.74
CA THR A 143 -6.14 3.33 4.99
C THR A 143 -7.15 3.35 6.14
N SER A 144 -8.41 3.68 5.88
CA SER A 144 -9.47 3.78 6.90
C SER A 144 -10.23 2.47 7.06
N PHE A 145 -10.43 2.03 8.29
CA PHE A 145 -11.12 0.79 8.65
C PHE A 145 -12.11 1.01 9.78
N SER A 146 -13.19 0.24 9.81
CA SER A 146 -13.97 0.05 11.04
C SER A 146 -13.63 -1.29 11.69
N MET A 147 -13.65 -1.34 13.03
CA MET A 147 -13.40 -2.56 13.82
C MET A 147 -14.72 -3.07 14.39
N HIS A 148 -15.11 -4.30 14.07
CA HIS A 148 -16.40 -4.88 14.46
C HIS A 148 -16.24 -6.07 15.40
N LEU A 149 -16.95 -6.04 16.52
CA LEU A 149 -16.92 -7.07 17.56
C LEU A 149 -17.57 -8.38 17.07
N ARG A 150 -16.97 -9.54 17.34
CA ARG A 150 -17.48 -10.84 16.85
C ARG A 150 -18.86 -11.21 17.37
N HIS A 151 -19.18 -10.87 18.63
CA HIS A 151 -20.43 -11.27 19.27
C HIS A 151 -21.63 -10.34 18.98
N THR A 152 -21.40 -9.11 18.53
CA THR A 152 -22.46 -8.11 18.34
C THR A 152 -22.47 -7.48 16.95
N ASP A 153 -21.36 -7.58 16.23
CA ASP A 153 -21.08 -6.84 15.01
C ASP A 153 -21.09 -5.30 15.14
N MET A 154 -21.22 -4.80 16.37
CA MET A 154 -21.09 -3.38 16.67
C MET A 154 -19.65 -2.92 16.44
N ALA A 155 -19.50 -1.65 16.08
CA ALA A 155 -18.21 -1.04 15.82
C ALA A 155 -17.57 -0.55 17.12
N VAL A 156 -16.24 -0.55 17.15
CA VAL A 156 -15.48 0.23 18.14
C VAL A 156 -15.67 1.72 17.82
N ASP A 157 -16.19 2.43 18.80
CA ASP A 157 -16.68 3.80 18.69
C ASP A 157 -15.93 4.71 19.67
N LEU A 158 -15.39 5.82 19.17
CA LEU A 158 -14.87 6.89 20.01
C LEU A 158 -16.05 7.70 20.56
N SER A 159 -16.25 7.62 21.88
CA SER A 159 -17.44 8.13 22.55
C SER A 159 -17.73 9.59 22.16
N TRP A 160 -18.92 9.79 21.56
CA TRP A 160 -19.40 11.09 21.09
C TRP A 160 -18.51 11.80 20.07
N GLY A 161 -17.52 11.10 19.50
CA GLY A 161 -16.51 11.70 18.63
C GLY A 161 -15.69 12.82 19.30
N SER A 162 -15.61 12.85 20.64
CA SER A 162 -14.80 13.86 21.33
C SER A 162 -13.32 13.67 21.01
N ALA A 163 -12.60 14.77 20.80
CA ALA A 163 -11.15 14.78 20.57
C ALA A 163 -10.32 14.86 21.87
N ASP A 164 -10.96 14.88 23.03
CA ASP A 164 -10.26 15.02 24.30
C ASP A 164 -9.46 13.75 24.65
N ASN A 165 -8.31 13.95 25.31
CA ASN A 165 -7.56 12.86 25.90
C ASN A 165 -8.36 12.22 27.03
N GLY A 166 -8.42 10.90 27.05
CA GLY A 166 -9.22 10.15 28.02
C GLY A 166 -10.64 9.82 27.55
N THR A 167 -11.04 10.27 26.36
CA THR A 167 -12.31 9.83 25.75
C THR A 167 -12.30 8.32 25.57
N LEU A 168 -13.31 7.65 26.13
CA LEU A 168 -13.41 6.20 26.14
C LEU A 168 -13.77 5.63 24.76
N LEU A 169 -13.33 4.40 24.53
CA LEU A 169 -13.81 3.58 23.43
C LEU A 169 -14.97 2.70 23.90
N LEU A 170 -16.02 2.65 23.10
CA LEU A 170 -17.26 1.92 23.36
C LEU A 170 -17.51 0.93 22.21
N GLN A 171 -18.42 -0.02 22.41
CA GLN A 171 -19.11 -0.62 21.27
C GLN A 171 -20.40 0.18 20.97
N TYR A 172 -20.69 0.41 19.70
CA TYR A 172 -21.91 1.06 19.26
C TYR A 172 -22.35 0.56 17.88
N PRO A 173 -23.65 0.56 17.53
CA PRO A 173 -24.09 0.27 16.16
C PRO A 173 -23.31 1.09 15.13
N TYR A 174 -22.89 0.45 14.04
CA TYR A 174 -22.11 1.13 13.01
C TYR A 174 -22.98 2.18 12.31
N GLY A 175 -22.66 3.46 12.53
CA GLY A 175 -23.42 4.61 12.03
C GLY A 175 -22.80 5.29 10.81
N TYR A 176 -21.74 4.72 10.23
CA TYR A 176 -20.98 5.29 9.11
C TYR A 176 -20.30 6.63 9.42
N THR A 177 -20.10 6.94 10.70
CA THR A 177 -19.51 8.19 11.18
C THR A 177 -18.00 8.06 11.41
N ALA A 178 -17.28 9.17 11.27
CA ALA A 178 -15.81 9.20 11.36
C ALA A 178 -15.26 8.77 12.73
N ASN A 179 -16.06 8.87 13.80
CA ASN A 179 -15.68 8.40 15.15
C ASN A 179 -15.62 6.88 15.29
N GLN A 180 -15.98 6.13 14.25
CA GLN A 180 -15.88 4.66 14.19
C GLN A 180 -14.82 4.19 13.19
N HIS A 181 -13.99 5.11 12.69
CA HIS A 181 -12.97 4.85 11.68
C HIS A 181 -11.57 4.94 12.28
N TRP A 182 -10.73 4.00 11.89
CA TRP A 182 -9.43 3.74 12.47
C TRP A 182 -8.40 3.49 11.38
N THR A 183 -7.18 3.98 11.58
CA THR A 183 -6.01 3.67 10.76
C THR A 183 -5.07 2.78 11.57
N PHE A 184 -4.32 1.93 10.87
CA PHE A 184 -3.43 0.93 11.46
C PHE A 184 -2.01 1.18 10.98
N ASP A 185 -1.19 1.76 11.84
CA ASP A 185 0.22 2.02 11.56
C ASP A 185 1.04 0.84 12.05
N LEU A 186 1.61 0.05 11.14
CA LEU A 186 2.49 -1.04 11.51
C LEU A 186 3.73 -0.49 12.25
N VAL A 187 3.97 -0.99 13.46
CA VAL A 187 5.15 -0.66 14.25
C VAL A 187 6.32 -1.46 13.70
N SER A 188 7.07 -0.85 12.78
CA SER A 188 8.36 -1.39 12.35
C SER A 188 9.38 -1.25 13.49
N GLY A 189 9.65 -2.35 14.20
CA GLY A 189 10.78 -2.48 15.13
C GLY A 189 10.48 -2.05 16.58
N GLY A 190 10.19 -3.03 17.43
CA GLY A 190 9.96 -2.82 18.86
C GLY A 190 10.17 -4.07 19.72
N GLY A 191 11.36 -4.68 19.69
CA GLY A 191 11.84 -5.49 20.82
C GLY A 191 11.82 -7.02 20.65
N GLY A 192 12.63 -7.52 19.73
CA GLY A 192 13.08 -8.91 19.71
C GLY A 192 14.09 -9.10 18.58
N GLY A 193 15.37 -9.27 18.91
CA GLY A 193 16.41 -9.51 17.91
C GLY A 193 16.09 -10.75 17.08
N GLY A 194 15.70 -10.53 15.83
CA GLY A 194 15.45 -11.57 14.82
C GLY A 194 15.23 -10.88 13.48
N GLY A 195 16.06 -11.20 12.48
CA GLY A 195 16.08 -10.52 11.18
C GLY A 195 14.72 -10.45 10.50
N GLY A 196 14.22 -9.24 10.22
CA GLY A 196 13.10 -9.07 9.32
C GLY A 196 13.45 -9.61 7.93
N THR A 197 12.56 -10.40 7.34
CA THR A 197 12.70 -10.92 5.97
C THR A 197 11.91 -10.05 4.99
N GLY A 198 12.39 -9.91 3.75
CA GLY A 198 11.68 -9.20 2.68
C GLY A 198 11.90 -7.69 2.68
N PHE A 199 11.02 -6.97 1.96
CA PHE A 199 11.21 -5.55 1.64
C PHE A 199 11.40 -4.66 2.89
N GLY A 200 10.60 -4.88 3.94
CA GLY A 200 10.69 -4.12 5.21
C GLY A 200 11.88 -4.49 6.09
N GLY A 201 12.50 -5.67 5.86
CA GLY A 201 13.76 -6.04 6.50
C GLY A 201 14.99 -5.36 5.88
N ILE A 202 14.82 -4.76 4.70
CA ILE A 202 15.90 -4.13 3.92
C ILE A 202 15.75 -2.61 3.90
N LEU A 203 14.53 -2.13 3.64
CA LEU A 203 14.22 -0.72 3.52
C LEU A 203 13.52 -0.23 4.79
N THR A 204 14.19 0.61 5.56
CA THR A 204 13.55 1.31 6.68
C THR A 204 12.72 2.49 6.19
N ARG A 205 11.73 2.91 7.00
CA ARG A 205 10.93 4.11 6.72
C ARG A 205 11.80 5.35 6.54
N ASP A 206 12.83 5.52 7.37
CA ASP A 206 13.75 6.65 7.28
C ASP A 206 14.53 6.63 5.97
N THR A 207 15.00 5.44 5.56
CA THR A 207 15.68 5.28 4.28
C THR A 207 14.74 5.58 3.12
N PHE A 208 13.50 5.11 3.15
CA PHE A 208 12.48 5.44 2.14
C PHE A 208 12.18 6.94 2.08
N ASN A 209 12.04 7.60 3.23
CA ASN A 209 11.85 9.06 3.30
C ASN A 209 13.06 9.81 2.73
N ALA A 210 14.27 9.35 3.00
CA ALA A 210 15.49 9.94 2.46
C ALA A 210 15.65 9.68 0.95
N MET A 211 15.17 8.54 0.43
CA MET A 211 15.17 8.24 -1.00
C MET A 211 14.21 9.15 -1.76
N PHE A 212 13.09 9.52 -1.14
CA PHE A 212 12.00 10.29 -1.75
C PHE A 212 11.53 11.45 -0.85
N PRO A 213 12.36 12.50 -0.68
CA PRO A 213 12.10 13.58 0.26
C PRO A 213 10.95 14.51 -0.18
N SER A 214 10.65 14.55 -1.48
CA SER A 214 9.62 15.43 -2.07
C SER A 214 8.39 14.66 -2.53
N ARG A 215 8.25 13.38 -2.16
CA ARG A 215 7.15 12.55 -2.65
C ARG A 215 5.79 13.11 -2.27
N ASN A 216 4.79 12.78 -3.09
CA ASN A 216 3.40 12.96 -2.76
C ASN A 216 3.02 12.08 -1.54
N GLY A 217 2.22 12.63 -0.62
CA GLY A 217 1.73 11.93 0.57
C GLY A 217 0.92 10.66 0.27
N PHE A 218 0.40 10.52 -0.96
CA PHE A 218 -0.19 9.30 -1.48
C PHE A 218 0.74 8.08 -1.35
N TYR A 219 2.03 8.24 -1.69
CA TYR A 219 2.98 7.14 -1.65
C TYR A 219 3.53 6.95 -0.22
N THR A 220 2.79 6.21 0.59
CA THR A 220 3.21 5.90 1.97
C THR A 220 4.15 4.69 2.02
N TYR A 221 5.04 4.70 3.02
CA TYR A 221 5.91 3.55 3.30
C TYR A 221 5.09 2.31 3.67
N ASP A 222 4.02 2.49 4.45
CA ASP A 222 3.21 1.35 4.91
C ASP A 222 2.46 0.69 3.76
N ALA A 223 1.95 1.47 2.80
CA ALA A 223 1.36 0.92 1.59
C ALA A 223 2.37 0.13 0.75
N LEU A 224 3.62 0.61 0.65
CA LEU A 224 4.71 -0.08 -0.03
C LEU A 224 5.03 -1.43 0.62
N ILE A 225 5.23 -1.45 1.95
CA ILE A 225 5.57 -2.68 2.68
C ILE A 225 4.41 -3.67 2.65
N SER A 226 3.18 -3.20 2.86
CA SER A 226 1.98 -4.02 2.79
C SER A 226 1.79 -4.65 1.40
N ALA A 227 1.95 -3.86 0.33
CA ALA A 227 1.88 -4.37 -1.03
C ALA A 227 2.99 -5.39 -1.33
N ALA A 228 4.23 -5.13 -0.89
CA ALA A 228 5.35 -6.04 -1.10
C ALA A 228 5.11 -7.42 -0.45
N GLY A 229 4.41 -7.47 0.69
CA GLY A 229 4.03 -8.71 1.36
C GLY A 229 3.13 -9.64 0.54
N SER A 230 2.50 -9.12 -0.53
CA SER A 230 1.66 -9.90 -1.45
C SER A 230 2.43 -10.58 -2.58
N PHE A 231 3.76 -10.39 -2.68
CA PHE A 231 4.59 -10.91 -3.77
C PHE A 231 5.71 -11.81 -3.22
N PRO A 232 5.48 -13.12 -3.09
CA PRO A 232 6.51 -14.07 -2.69
C PRO A 232 7.74 -13.99 -3.59
N GLY A 233 8.93 -14.07 -3.01
CA GLY A 233 10.21 -14.00 -3.75
C GLY A 233 10.76 -12.59 -3.91
N LEU A 234 9.91 -11.56 -3.93
CA LEU A 234 10.32 -10.16 -3.98
C LEU A 234 11.13 -9.80 -2.73
N ALA A 235 12.37 -9.30 -2.90
CA ALA A 235 13.29 -8.94 -1.83
C ALA A 235 13.56 -10.07 -0.81
N THR A 236 13.26 -11.32 -1.17
CA THR A 236 13.45 -12.52 -0.35
C THR A 236 14.28 -13.60 -1.05
N THR A 237 14.57 -13.42 -2.34
CA THR A 237 15.33 -14.39 -3.16
C THR A 237 16.79 -13.95 -3.34
N GLY A 238 17.71 -14.92 -3.28
CA GLY A 238 19.16 -14.67 -3.39
C GLY A 238 19.81 -14.27 -2.06
N ASP A 239 21.08 -13.91 -2.12
CA ASP A 239 21.84 -13.46 -0.96
C ASP A 239 21.42 -12.06 -0.47
N ALA A 240 21.97 -11.62 0.67
CA ALA A 240 21.61 -10.34 1.28
C ALA A 240 21.83 -9.15 0.32
N ASP A 241 22.93 -9.18 -0.43
CA ASP A 241 23.27 -8.12 -1.38
C ASP A 241 22.34 -8.12 -2.60
N THR A 242 21.94 -9.30 -3.09
CA THR A 242 21.01 -9.43 -4.21
C THR A 242 19.64 -8.89 -3.83
N ARG A 243 19.16 -9.21 -2.63
CA ARG A 243 17.88 -8.67 -2.13
C ARG A 243 17.94 -7.15 -1.97
N LYS A 244 19.04 -6.60 -1.46
CA LYS A 244 19.26 -5.13 -1.38
C LYS A 244 19.30 -4.48 -2.76
N ARG A 245 20.02 -5.08 -3.72
CA ARG A 245 20.07 -4.62 -5.10
C ARG A 245 18.70 -4.63 -5.74
N GLU A 246 17.87 -5.63 -5.45
CA GLU A 246 16.51 -5.68 -5.99
C GLU A 246 15.65 -4.53 -5.48
N VAL A 247 15.67 -4.28 -4.17
CA VAL A 247 14.95 -3.14 -3.57
C VAL A 247 15.41 -1.81 -4.19
N ALA A 248 16.73 -1.60 -4.30
CA ALA A 248 17.28 -0.40 -4.93
C ALA A 248 16.88 -0.29 -6.40
N ALA A 249 16.91 -1.39 -7.16
CA ALA A 249 16.61 -1.40 -8.58
C ALA A 249 15.14 -1.08 -8.88
N PHE A 250 14.22 -1.66 -8.10
CA PHE A 250 12.81 -1.35 -8.21
C PHE A 250 12.57 0.14 -7.92
N LEU A 251 13.05 0.63 -6.77
CA LEU A 251 12.82 2.01 -6.36
C LEU A 251 13.49 3.03 -7.29
N ALA A 252 14.65 2.71 -7.88
CA ALA A 252 15.32 3.59 -8.82
C ALA A 252 14.53 3.77 -10.12
N ASN A 253 13.91 2.71 -10.62
CA ASN A 253 13.00 2.81 -11.75
C ASN A 253 11.74 3.59 -11.38
N VAL A 254 11.15 3.31 -10.21
CA VAL A 254 10.01 4.08 -9.70
C VAL A 254 10.34 5.58 -9.58
N ASN A 255 11.52 5.92 -9.07
CA ASN A 255 12.02 7.29 -9.00
C ASN A 255 12.00 7.95 -10.39
N HIS A 256 12.44 7.23 -11.42
CA HIS A 256 12.48 7.74 -12.78
C HIS A 256 11.06 7.92 -13.35
N GLU A 257 10.19 6.93 -13.22
CA GLU A 257 8.83 6.96 -13.79
C GLU A 257 7.96 8.08 -13.20
N THR A 258 8.19 8.46 -11.94
CA THR A 258 7.28 9.33 -11.18
C THR A 258 7.89 10.68 -10.79
N GLY A 259 9.11 10.97 -11.24
CA GLY A 259 9.84 12.16 -10.79
C GLY A 259 10.10 12.15 -9.29
N GLY A 260 10.51 11.00 -8.73
CA GLY A 260 10.77 10.85 -7.29
C GLY A 260 9.49 10.72 -6.46
N LEU A 261 8.48 10.00 -6.98
CA LEU A 261 7.16 9.81 -6.37
C LEU A 261 6.37 11.11 -6.20
N VAL A 262 6.67 12.15 -6.97
CA VAL A 262 5.91 13.41 -6.98
C VAL A 262 4.59 13.21 -7.71
N TYR A 263 4.60 12.46 -8.82
CA TYR A 263 3.44 12.28 -9.67
C TYR A 263 2.74 10.94 -9.42
N ILE A 264 1.43 11.01 -9.18
CA ILE A 264 0.56 9.83 -9.10
C ILE A 264 0.13 9.42 -10.51
N GLU A 265 -0.15 10.40 -11.36
CA GLU A 265 -0.69 10.21 -12.69
C GLU A 265 0.20 10.92 -13.73
N GLU A 266 0.16 10.42 -14.96
CA GLU A 266 0.76 11.05 -16.12
C GLU A 266 0.30 12.51 -16.24
N ILE A 267 1.24 13.42 -16.50
CA ILE A 267 0.93 14.85 -16.65
C ILE A 267 0.08 15.09 -17.89
N ASN A 268 0.54 14.59 -19.04
CA ASN A 268 -0.16 14.77 -20.31
C ASN A 268 -1.04 13.56 -20.63
N LYS A 269 -2.15 13.44 -19.91
CA LYS A 269 -3.04 12.27 -19.94
C LYS A 269 -3.56 11.98 -21.36
N GLY A 270 -3.11 10.88 -21.95
CA GLY A 270 -3.67 10.27 -23.16
C GLY A 270 -4.82 9.29 -22.88
N ASP A 271 -5.46 8.79 -23.93
CA ASP A 271 -6.56 7.81 -23.79
C ASP A 271 -6.05 6.39 -23.55
N TYR A 272 -4.95 6.02 -24.22
CA TYR A 272 -4.29 4.71 -24.14
C TYR A 272 -5.26 3.53 -24.26
N CYS A 273 -6.24 3.66 -25.15
CA CYS A 273 -7.18 2.62 -25.52
C CYS A 273 -6.77 2.02 -26.86
N ASP A 274 -6.41 0.74 -26.88
CA ASP A 274 -6.14 -0.03 -28.09
C ASP A 274 -6.91 -1.36 -28.01
N THR A 275 -7.88 -1.54 -28.89
CA THR A 275 -8.68 -2.77 -28.99
C THR A 275 -8.07 -3.80 -29.93
N SER A 276 -6.98 -3.46 -30.63
CA SER A 276 -6.24 -4.39 -31.50
C SER A 276 -5.28 -5.29 -30.73
N TRP A 277 -5.08 -5.02 -29.43
CA TRP A 277 -4.08 -5.68 -28.59
C TRP A 277 -4.54 -5.81 -27.13
N GLY A 278 -4.18 -6.92 -26.48
CA GLY A 278 -4.42 -7.18 -25.05
C GLY A 278 -4.80 -8.63 -24.77
N PRO A 279 -4.87 -9.05 -23.49
CA PRO A 279 -5.39 -10.36 -23.14
C PRO A 279 -6.85 -10.55 -23.62
N PRO A 280 -7.30 -11.80 -23.85
CA PRO A 280 -8.69 -12.06 -24.21
C PRO A 280 -9.67 -11.44 -23.19
N GLY A 281 -10.69 -10.73 -23.68
CA GLY A 281 -11.66 -10.01 -22.83
C GLY A 281 -11.23 -8.59 -22.43
N CYS A 282 -10.02 -8.16 -22.76
CA CYS A 282 -9.52 -6.83 -22.43
C CYS A 282 -9.87 -5.79 -23.51
N SER A 283 -11.07 -5.22 -23.42
CA SER A 283 -11.50 -4.04 -24.18
C SER A 283 -11.41 -2.76 -23.34
N CYS A 284 -11.65 -1.61 -23.96
CA CYS A 284 -11.76 -0.35 -23.23
C CYS A 284 -13.17 -0.20 -22.65
N ALA A 285 -13.27 -0.09 -21.32
CA ALA A 285 -14.51 0.31 -20.66
C ALA A 285 -14.94 1.73 -21.07
N GLY A 286 -16.25 1.93 -21.24
CA GLY A 286 -16.82 3.21 -21.65
C GLY A 286 -16.47 4.35 -20.68
N GLY A 287 -16.04 5.49 -21.21
CA GLY A 287 -15.65 6.67 -20.43
C GLY A 287 -14.35 6.53 -19.63
N LYS A 288 -13.62 5.41 -19.77
CA LYS A 288 -12.36 5.17 -19.05
C LYS A 288 -11.14 5.42 -19.92
N ARG A 289 -10.08 5.94 -19.29
CA ARG A 289 -8.78 6.28 -19.89
C ARG A 289 -7.65 5.58 -19.14
N TYR A 290 -6.68 5.07 -19.88
CA TYR A 290 -5.63 4.17 -19.36
C TYR A 290 -4.23 4.81 -19.42
N TYR A 291 -4.15 6.11 -19.15
CA TYR A 291 -2.88 6.83 -18.97
C TYR A 291 -2.09 6.34 -17.76
N GLY A 292 -0.82 6.76 -17.68
CA GLY A 292 0.10 6.35 -16.63
C GLY A 292 -0.43 6.64 -15.23
N ARG A 293 -0.45 5.62 -14.36
CA ARG A 293 -0.75 5.78 -12.93
C ARG A 293 0.17 4.94 -12.04
N GLY A 294 0.40 5.44 -10.84
CA GLY A 294 1.13 4.75 -9.80
C GLY A 294 2.65 4.73 -10.02
N PRO A 295 3.37 3.90 -9.23
CA PRO A 295 4.82 3.96 -9.09
C PRO A 295 5.59 3.54 -10.34
N MET A 296 4.94 2.79 -11.24
CA MET A 296 5.52 2.36 -12.52
C MET A 296 4.79 2.98 -13.72
N GLN A 297 3.92 3.98 -13.51
CA GLN A 297 3.11 4.60 -14.57
C GLN A 297 2.43 3.55 -15.47
N LEU A 298 1.60 2.69 -14.87
CA LEU A 298 0.85 1.66 -15.61
C LEU A 298 -0.02 2.34 -16.69
N SER A 299 0.17 1.96 -17.94
CA SER A 299 -0.50 2.56 -19.11
C SER A 299 -1.02 1.50 -20.06
N TRP A 300 -2.02 1.82 -20.89
CA TRP A 300 -2.74 0.95 -21.83
C TRP A 300 -3.78 0.01 -21.21
N ASN A 301 -4.98 -0.04 -21.81
CA ASN A 301 -6.09 -0.91 -21.40
C ASN A 301 -5.68 -2.38 -21.21
N GLY A 302 -4.85 -2.92 -22.10
CA GLY A 302 -4.36 -4.29 -22.01
C GLY A 302 -3.55 -4.56 -20.73
N ASN A 303 -2.71 -3.61 -20.32
CA ASN A 303 -1.91 -3.70 -19.10
C ASN A 303 -2.78 -3.55 -17.84
N TYR A 304 -3.71 -2.60 -17.82
CA TYR A 304 -4.67 -2.46 -16.73
C TYR A 304 -5.51 -3.72 -16.54
N CYS A 305 -6.00 -4.30 -17.63
CA CYS A 305 -6.76 -5.54 -17.60
C CYS A 305 -5.90 -6.73 -17.11
N ALA A 306 -4.67 -6.88 -17.62
CA ALA A 306 -3.78 -7.95 -17.19
C ALA A 306 -3.41 -7.84 -15.70
N ALA A 307 -3.09 -6.64 -15.22
CA ALA A 307 -2.83 -6.36 -13.82
C ALA A 307 -4.08 -6.63 -12.96
N GLY A 308 -5.24 -6.17 -13.41
CA GLY A 308 -6.51 -6.39 -12.72
C GLY A 308 -6.83 -7.86 -12.55
N ASN A 309 -6.71 -8.65 -13.63
CA ASN A 309 -6.93 -10.10 -13.59
C ASN A 309 -5.95 -10.81 -12.66
N ALA A 310 -4.66 -10.42 -12.67
CA ALA A 310 -3.65 -11.04 -11.82
C ALA A 310 -3.82 -10.68 -10.33
N LEU A 311 -4.29 -9.47 -10.04
CA LEU A 311 -4.40 -8.94 -8.68
C LEU A 311 -5.80 -9.08 -8.06
N GLY A 312 -6.78 -9.56 -8.83
CA GLY A 312 -8.18 -9.63 -8.42
C GLY A 312 -8.80 -8.24 -8.23
N LEU A 313 -8.43 -7.28 -9.09
CA LEU A 313 -8.84 -5.88 -9.00
C LEU A 313 -9.57 -5.45 -10.29
N PRO A 314 -10.61 -4.59 -10.21
CA PRO A 314 -11.40 -4.19 -11.37
C PRO A 314 -10.72 -3.11 -12.22
N LEU A 315 -9.41 -3.24 -12.50
CA LEU A 315 -8.60 -2.16 -13.08
C LEU A 315 -8.94 -1.83 -14.54
N GLN A 316 -9.56 -2.75 -15.29
CA GLN A 316 -10.11 -2.45 -16.61
C GLN A 316 -11.35 -1.55 -16.52
N ALA A 317 -12.27 -1.85 -15.61
CA ALA A 317 -13.52 -1.09 -15.43
C ALA A 317 -13.31 0.19 -14.59
N ASN A 318 -12.32 0.18 -13.70
CA ASN A 318 -11.99 1.26 -12.79
C ASN A 318 -10.46 1.46 -12.72
N PRO A 319 -9.85 2.02 -13.79
CA PRO A 319 -8.41 2.30 -13.82
C PRO A 319 -7.98 3.38 -12.80
N ASP A 320 -8.91 4.24 -12.38
CA ASP A 320 -8.66 5.32 -11.42
C ASP A 320 -8.31 4.78 -10.02
N LEU A 321 -8.64 3.52 -9.73
CA LEU A 321 -8.30 2.86 -8.46
C LEU A 321 -6.79 2.92 -8.15
N ILE A 322 -5.93 2.86 -9.17
CA ILE A 322 -4.47 2.97 -9.01
C ILE A 322 -4.05 4.35 -8.46
N ALA A 323 -4.80 5.41 -8.74
CA ALA A 323 -4.53 6.75 -8.23
C ALA A 323 -5.26 7.08 -6.92
N GLN A 324 -6.17 6.21 -6.49
CA GLN A 324 -7.01 6.41 -5.29
C GLN A 324 -6.54 5.56 -4.10
N ASP A 325 -5.90 4.42 -4.36
CA ASP A 325 -5.40 3.51 -3.34
C ASP A 325 -3.90 3.24 -3.52
N ALA A 326 -3.11 3.72 -2.56
CA ALA A 326 -1.66 3.59 -2.58
C ALA A 326 -1.18 2.14 -2.53
N ASN A 327 -1.89 1.26 -1.82
CA ASN A 327 -1.56 -0.17 -1.78
C ASN A 327 -1.80 -0.79 -3.16
N VAL A 328 -2.93 -0.48 -3.79
CA VAL A 328 -3.20 -0.91 -5.17
C VAL A 328 -2.12 -0.40 -6.12
N ALA A 329 -1.70 0.86 -6.00
CA ALA A 329 -0.63 1.43 -6.82
C ALA A 329 0.68 0.64 -6.68
N TRP A 330 1.10 0.34 -5.45
CA TRP A 330 2.30 -0.46 -5.23
C TRP A 330 2.16 -1.89 -5.75
N ARG A 331 0.99 -2.52 -5.57
CA ARG A 331 0.73 -3.86 -6.11
C ARG A 331 0.82 -3.90 -7.63
N THR A 332 0.36 -2.88 -8.35
CA THR A 332 0.53 -2.84 -9.82
C THR A 332 1.98 -2.68 -10.24
N GLY A 333 2.77 -1.87 -9.52
CA GLY A 333 4.21 -1.75 -9.75
C GLY A 333 4.96 -3.06 -9.53
N PHE A 334 4.68 -3.76 -8.43
CA PHE A 334 5.31 -5.05 -8.13
C PHE A 334 4.85 -6.18 -9.07
N TRP A 335 3.57 -6.17 -9.48
CA TRP A 335 3.10 -7.07 -10.52
C TRP A 335 3.92 -6.89 -11.80
N PHE A 336 4.10 -5.65 -12.26
CA PHE A 336 4.92 -5.39 -13.45
C PHE A 336 6.34 -5.94 -13.26
N TRP A 337 6.99 -5.56 -12.14
CA TRP A 337 8.36 -5.95 -11.83
C TRP A 337 8.60 -7.47 -11.82
N THR A 338 7.65 -8.22 -11.26
CA THR A 338 7.80 -9.65 -10.99
C THR A 338 7.30 -10.54 -12.12
N THR A 339 6.35 -10.08 -12.93
CA THR A 339 5.68 -10.94 -13.92
C THR A 339 5.87 -10.50 -15.37
N GLN A 340 6.27 -9.26 -15.64
CA GLN A 340 6.30 -8.72 -17.00
C GLN A 340 7.72 -8.68 -17.57
N THR A 341 7.86 -9.09 -18.82
CA THR A 341 9.13 -8.96 -19.58
C THR A 341 9.19 -7.68 -20.40
N GLY A 342 8.05 -7.03 -20.62
CA GLY A 342 7.92 -5.81 -21.42
C GLY A 342 8.69 -5.88 -22.74
N ALA A 343 9.56 -4.90 -22.99
CA ALA A 343 10.41 -4.87 -24.20
C ALA A 343 11.67 -5.75 -24.11
N GLY A 344 11.92 -6.36 -22.95
CA GLY A 344 13.06 -7.26 -22.70
C GLY A 344 12.72 -8.74 -22.86
N SER A 345 13.65 -9.60 -22.45
CA SER A 345 13.54 -11.07 -22.52
C SER A 345 13.31 -11.73 -21.15
N MET A 346 13.30 -10.95 -20.06
CA MET A 346 13.12 -11.44 -18.70
C MET A 346 12.38 -10.42 -17.85
N THR A 347 11.89 -10.85 -16.69
CA THR A 347 11.30 -9.93 -15.71
C THR A 347 12.39 -9.12 -15.01
N ALA A 348 12.04 -7.94 -14.52
CA ALA A 348 12.99 -7.11 -13.80
C ALA A 348 13.45 -7.77 -12.48
N HIS A 349 12.55 -8.52 -11.82
CA HIS A 349 12.90 -9.42 -10.72
C HIS A 349 14.03 -10.40 -11.09
N ASN A 350 13.84 -11.17 -12.17
CA ASN A 350 14.82 -12.16 -12.61
C ASN A 350 16.12 -11.52 -13.10
N ALA A 351 16.07 -10.32 -13.68
CA ALA A 351 17.26 -9.58 -14.08
C ALA A 351 18.22 -9.32 -12.91
N ILE A 352 17.67 -8.99 -11.73
CA ILE A 352 18.49 -8.77 -10.54
C ILE A 352 18.85 -10.08 -9.86
N VAL A 353 17.88 -10.95 -9.62
CA VAL A 353 18.08 -12.20 -8.86
C VAL A 353 19.07 -13.15 -9.56
N ASN A 354 19.05 -13.19 -10.90
CA ASN A 354 19.95 -14.05 -11.66
C ASN A 354 21.26 -13.35 -12.06
N GLY A 355 21.51 -12.13 -11.57
CA GLY A 355 22.74 -11.38 -11.84
C GLY A 355 22.90 -10.90 -13.28
N ALA A 356 21.82 -10.78 -14.05
CA ALA A 356 21.88 -10.27 -15.43
C ALA A 356 22.20 -8.75 -15.47
N GLY A 357 21.84 -8.02 -14.42
CA GLY A 357 22.24 -6.63 -14.18
C GLY A 357 21.09 -5.62 -14.30
N PHE A 358 21.31 -4.42 -13.75
CA PHE A 358 20.30 -3.36 -13.69
C PHE A 358 19.81 -2.91 -15.07
N GLY A 359 20.68 -2.92 -16.08
CA GLY A 359 20.30 -2.54 -17.45
C GLY A 359 19.21 -3.42 -18.06
N GLN A 360 19.11 -4.70 -17.65
CA GLN A 360 18.01 -5.56 -18.09
C GLN A 360 16.67 -5.15 -17.48
N THR A 361 16.65 -4.55 -16.28
CA THR A 361 15.43 -3.97 -15.72
C THR A 361 14.95 -2.77 -16.53
N ILE A 362 15.87 -1.90 -16.96
CA ILE A 362 15.58 -0.77 -17.86
C ILE A 362 15.02 -1.29 -19.19
N ARG A 363 15.66 -2.33 -19.75
CA ARG A 363 15.20 -2.96 -20.99
C ARG A 363 13.79 -3.53 -20.88
N THR A 364 13.47 -4.20 -19.78
CA THR A 364 12.13 -4.70 -19.50
C THR A 364 11.10 -3.57 -19.44
N ILE A 365 11.43 -2.47 -18.75
CA ILE A 365 10.48 -1.37 -18.49
C ILE A 365 10.25 -0.53 -19.75
N ASN A 366 11.32 -0.11 -20.43
CA ASN A 366 11.21 0.79 -21.57
C ASN A 366 12.33 0.62 -22.62
N GLY A 367 12.82 -0.61 -22.80
CA GLY A 367 13.98 -0.86 -23.66
C GLY A 367 13.78 -0.50 -25.12
N SER A 368 12.54 -0.54 -25.63
CA SER A 368 12.25 -0.13 -27.00
C SER A 368 12.45 1.37 -27.25
N LEU A 369 12.49 2.21 -26.21
CA LEU A 369 12.67 3.65 -26.37
C LEU A 369 14.01 4.14 -25.79
N GLU A 370 14.60 3.42 -24.84
CA GLU A 370 15.78 3.88 -24.11
C GLU A 370 17.07 3.14 -24.48
N CYS A 371 17.02 1.81 -24.56
CA CYS A 371 18.22 0.99 -24.74
C CYS A 371 18.78 1.04 -26.16
N ASP A 372 19.96 0.44 -26.34
CA ASP A 372 20.69 0.31 -27.61
C ASP A 372 21.02 1.67 -28.23
N GLY A 373 21.33 2.64 -27.37
CA GLY A 373 21.71 4.00 -27.75
C GLY A 373 20.55 4.93 -28.11
N ARG A 374 19.28 4.50 -27.94
CA ARG A 374 18.11 5.31 -28.32
C ARG A 374 17.89 6.51 -27.41
N ASN A 375 18.08 6.36 -26.10
CA ASN A 375 18.01 7.47 -25.16
C ASN A 375 19.00 7.31 -23.99
N PRO A 376 20.31 7.53 -24.22
CA PRO A 376 21.34 7.35 -23.20
C PRO A 376 21.14 8.24 -21.96
N GLY A 377 20.51 9.41 -22.11
CA GLY A 377 20.23 10.31 -20.99
C GLY A 377 19.22 9.74 -19.99
N GLN A 378 18.15 9.09 -20.48
CA GLN A 378 17.17 8.46 -19.60
C GLN A 378 17.73 7.20 -18.93
N VAL A 379 18.49 6.39 -19.67
CA VAL A 379 19.22 5.25 -19.11
C VAL A 379 20.14 5.71 -17.98
N GLN A 380 20.92 6.78 -18.20
CA GLN A 380 21.82 7.31 -17.18
C GLN A 380 21.07 7.83 -15.96
N SER A 381 19.94 8.52 -16.14
CA SER A 381 19.08 8.98 -15.03
C SER A 381 18.60 7.83 -14.13
N ARG A 382 18.23 6.68 -14.71
CA ARG A 382 17.90 5.46 -13.94
C ARG A 382 19.11 4.90 -13.19
N ILE A 383 20.27 4.84 -13.86
CA ILE A 383 21.52 4.37 -13.25
C ILE A 383 21.92 5.25 -12.06
N ASP A 384 21.82 6.57 -12.19
CA ASP A 384 22.20 7.50 -11.12
C ASP A 384 21.32 7.31 -9.88
N ALA A 385 20.01 7.13 -10.07
CA ALA A 385 19.09 6.79 -8.98
C ALA A 385 19.43 5.42 -8.35
N TYR A 386 19.76 4.42 -9.18
CA TYR A 386 20.11 3.08 -8.72
C TYR A 386 21.39 3.06 -7.88
N VAL A 387 22.46 3.70 -8.37
CA VAL A 387 23.73 3.82 -7.64
C VAL A 387 23.52 4.53 -6.31
N ARG A 388 22.75 5.63 -6.30
CA ARG A 388 22.42 6.35 -5.06
C ARG A 388 21.68 5.45 -4.07
N PHE A 389 20.65 4.74 -4.51
CA PHE A 389 19.84 3.88 -3.65
C PHE A 389 20.60 2.64 -3.16
N CYS A 390 21.47 2.06 -3.98
CA CYS A 390 22.41 1.03 -3.55
C CYS A 390 23.34 1.53 -2.43
N GLY A 391 23.87 2.75 -2.57
CA GLY A 391 24.69 3.38 -1.52
C GLY A 391 23.93 3.55 -0.20
N MET A 392 22.67 3.98 -0.25
CA MET A 392 21.82 4.14 0.93
C MET A 392 21.49 2.81 1.63
N LEU A 393 21.43 1.70 0.89
CA LEU A 393 21.22 0.35 1.44
C LEU A 393 22.53 -0.36 1.80
N GLY A 394 23.68 0.28 1.59
CA GLY A 394 25.00 -0.27 1.84
C GLY A 394 25.28 -1.52 1.01
N VAL A 395 25.06 -1.45 -0.31
CA VAL A 395 25.35 -2.54 -1.25
C VAL A 395 26.02 -2.01 -2.53
N SER A 396 26.88 -2.80 -3.16
CA SER A 396 27.43 -2.49 -4.48
C SER A 396 26.36 -2.64 -5.58
N PRO A 397 26.27 -1.72 -6.56
CA PRO A 397 25.34 -1.82 -7.70
C PRO A 397 25.57 -3.04 -8.60
N GLY A 398 26.75 -3.67 -8.53
CA GLY A 398 27.12 -4.75 -9.44
C GLY A 398 27.46 -4.26 -10.85
N ASN A 399 27.38 -5.17 -11.83
CA ASN A 399 27.78 -4.93 -13.22
C ASN A 399 26.56 -4.75 -14.14
N ASN A 400 26.81 -4.42 -15.41
CA ASN A 400 25.79 -4.31 -16.47
C ASN A 400 24.66 -3.33 -16.10
N LEU A 401 25.05 -2.12 -15.68
CA LEU A 401 24.09 -1.11 -15.20
C LEU A 401 23.27 -0.48 -16.33
N GLY A 402 23.84 -0.38 -17.52
CA GLY A 402 23.18 0.20 -18.68
C GLY A 402 22.64 -0.84 -19.66
N CYS A 403 21.80 -0.33 -20.55
CA CYS A 403 21.38 -0.91 -21.80
C CYS A 403 21.42 0.22 -22.85
#